data_AF-A0A924ZWA1-F1
#
_entry.id   AF-A0A924ZWA1-F1
#
_cell.length_a   1.000
_cell.length_b   1.000
_cell.length_c   1.000
_cell.angle_alpha   90.00
_cell.angle_beta   90.00
_cell.angle_gamma   90.00
#
_symmetry.space_group_name_H-M   'P 1'
#
loop_
_entity.id
_entity.type
_entity.pdbx_description
1 polymer ?
#
loop_
_entity_poly.entity_id
_entity_poly.type
_entity_poly.pdbx_seq_one_letter_code
_entity_poly.pdbx_strand_id
1 'polypeptide(L)'
;MKKLSIVFAAIFLTIQARALSQEEQAYLTIDTVTIQEIPDESPLLDKIETFDQVSPIKKLEVEVDTIINIGKKIWVIVEAGRPVVNIELNTASAMPSGISNWQQLAGWKSPRSSIFRVSYSNLYGMNVVDFTYRVIFTYGGNFNGKGHYVTGATIVPSSLDVAWGFTFKAQVEIPTVINLGQVENPIGGIQMNVNWVVGSVLKQSQTRASYFVDGLGALKQLD
;
A
#
# COMPACT_ATOMS: atom_id res chain seq x y z
N MET A 1 53.26 -58.22 -3.71
CA MET A 1 51.94 -57.59 -3.99
C MET A 1 51.28 -57.23 -2.66
N LYS A 2 51.39 -55.98 -2.19
CA LYS A 2 50.68 -55.48 -0.99
C LYS A 2 49.47 -54.69 -1.46
N LYS A 3 48.25 -55.16 -1.16
CA LYS A 3 47.01 -54.40 -1.40
C LYS A 3 46.86 -53.37 -0.29
N LEU A 4 46.89 -52.09 -0.65
CA LEU A 4 46.49 -50.98 0.19
C LEU A 4 45.05 -50.64 -0.21
N SER A 5 44.08 -50.92 0.67
CA SER A 5 42.68 -50.54 0.45
C SER A 5 42.31 -49.46 1.46
N ILE A 6 41.92 -48.33 0.90
CA ILE A 6 41.61 -47.05 1.53
C ILE A 6 40.23 -47.15 2.20
N VAL A 7 40.15 -46.75 3.47
CA VAL A 7 38.88 -46.60 4.20
C VAL A 7 38.29 -45.23 3.84
N PHE A 8 37.11 -45.22 3.22
CA PHE A 8 36.32 -44.01 3.02
C PHE A 8 35.61 -43.66 4.33
N ALA A 9 36.06 -42.61 5.02
CA ALA A 9 35.32 -42.01 6.12
C ALA A 9 34.27 -41.03 5.53
N ALA A 10 33.00 -41.42 5.57
CA ALA A 10 31.90 -40.53 5.23
C ALA A 10 31.71 -39.52 6.38
N ILE A 11 32.10 -38.27 6.16
CA ILE A 11 31.84 -37.16 7.08
C ILE A 11 30.38 -36.73 6.85
N PHE A 12 29.47 -37.18 7.72
CA PHE A 12 28.12 -36.63 7.79
C PHE A 12 28.19 -35.26 8.50
N LEU A 13 28.13 -34.17 7.73
CA LEU A 13 27.83 -32.85 8.28
C LEU A 13 26.35 -32.81 8.67
N THR A 14 26.06 -33.07 9.93
CA THR A 14 24.75 -32.79 10.51
C THR A 14 24.66 -31.28 10.76
N ILE A 15 23.86 -30.58 9.95
CA ILE A 15 23.45 -29.22 10.27
C ILE A 15 22.49 -29.35 11.46
N GLN A 16 22.99 -29.19 12.68
CA GLN A 16 22.12 -29.07 13.84
C GLN A 16 21.46 -27.69 13.83
N ALA A 17 20.12 -27.68 13.77
CA ALA A 17 19.36 -26.47 14.03
C ALA A 17 19.62 -26.03 15.48
N ARG A 18 20.30 -24.90 15.65
CA ARG A 18 20.55 -24.31 16.97
C ARG A 18 19.28 -23.60 17.45
N ALA A 19 18.90 -23.83 18.71
CA ALA A 19 17.84 -23.06 19.35
C ALA A 19 18.25 -21.59 19.53
N LEU A 20 17.33 -20.66 19.28
CA LEU A 20 17.55 -19.23 19.47
C LEU A 20 17.86 -18.94 20.94
N SER A 21 18.92 -18.17 21.20
CA SER A 21 19.22 -17.62 22.52
C SER A 21 18.11 -16.68 22.98
N GLN A 22 18.04 -16.42 24.30
CA GLN A 22 17.06 -15.49 24.85
C GLN A 22 17.21 -14.09 24.25
N GLU A 23 18.44 -13.66 23.96
CA GLU A 23 18.71 -12.36 23.37
C GLU A 23 18.19 -12.25 21.93
N GLU A 24 18.41 -13.30 21.12
CA GLU A 24 17.87 -13.39 19.76
C GLU A 24 16.34 -13.44 19.78
N GLN A 25 15.75 -14.15 20.74
CA GLN A 25 14.29 -14.20 20.89
C GLN A 25 13.72 -12.83 21.25
N ALA A 26 14.37 -12.09 22.15
CA ALA A 26 13.95 -10.74 22.51
C ALA A 26 14.09 -9.77 21.33
N TYR A 27 15.12 -9.92 20.50
CA TYR A 27 15.31 -9.12 19.30
C TYR A 27 14.23 -9.39 18.24
N LEU A 28 13.82 -10.65 18.06
CA LEU A 28 12.87 -11.08 17.03
C LEU A 28 11.39 -10.97 17.44
N THR A 29 11.13 -10.64 18.70
CA THR A 29 9.78 -10.50 19.26
C THR A 29 9.30 -9.06 19.12
N ILE A 30 8.16 -8.88 18.46
CA ILE A 30 7.45 -7.60 18.35
C ILE A 30 6.75 -7.30 19.68
N ASP A 31 6.98 -6.10 20.21
CA ASP A 31 6.38 -5.59 21.44
C ASP A 31 5.29 -4.57 21.13
N THR A 32 5.66 -3.44 20.53
CA THR A 32 4.76 -2.31 20.30
C THR A 32 4.54 -2.04 18.82
N VAL A 33 3.33 -1.57 18.49
CA VAL A 33 2.92 -1.12 17.16
C VAL A 33 2.24 0.23 17.30
N THR A 34 2.69 1.24 16.55
CA THR A 34 2.07 2.56 16.54
C THR A 34 1.73 2.98 15.11
N ILE A 35 0.54 3.55 14.92
CA ILE A 35 0.11 4.19 13.68
C ILE A 35 -0.20 5.66 14.01
N GLN A 36 0.48 6.59 13.36
CA GLN A 36 0.31 8.03 13.61
C GLN A 36 0.23 8.79 12.30
N GLU A 37 -0.74 9.70 12.19
CA GLU A 37 -0.72 10.73 11.16
C GLU A 37 0.42 11.71 11.49
N ILE A 38 1.27 12.00 10.51
CA ILE A 38 2.41 12.91 10.66
C ILE A 38 2.26 14.11 9.73
N PRO A 39 2.79 15.30 10.11
CA PRO A 39 2.80 16.46 9.23
C PRO A 39 3.49 16.15 7.89
N ASP A 40 2.98 16.74 6.81
CA ASP A 40 3.57 16.61 5.47
C ASP A 40 4.84 17.47 5.37
N GLU A 41 5.95 16.95 5.90
CA GLU A 41 7.29 17.54 5.76
C GLU A 41 8.06 16.92 4.58
N SER A 42 7.36 16.22 3.66
CA SER A 42 8.01 15.40 2.65
C SER A 42 8.63 16.27 1.53
N PRO A 43 9.97 16.27 1.35
CA PRO A 43 10.65 17.06 0.32
C PRO A 43 10.41 16.55 -1.12
N LEU A 44 9.55 15.54 -1.30
CA LEU A 44 9.27 14.88 -2.57
C LEU A 44 8.02 15.43 -3.28
N LEU A 45 7.25 16.33 -2.67
CA LEU A 45 6.11 16.98 -3.35
C LEU A 45 6.55 17.88 -4.52
N ASP A 46 7.78 18.38 -4.51
CA ASP A 46 8.33 19.20 -5.59
C ASP A 46 8.83 18.38 -6.80
N LYS A 47 8.84 17.03 -6.73
CA LYS A 47 9.48 16.15 -7.74
C LYS A 47 8.56 15.13 -8.39
N ILE A 48 7.25 15.17 -8.16
CA ILE A 48 6.33 14.29 -8.88
C ILE A 48 6.09 14.89 -10.26
N GLU A 49 6.88 14.46 -11.24
CA GLU A 49 6.52 14.63 -12.65
C GLU A 49 5.23 13.83 -12.92
N THR A 50 4.26 14.50 -13.51
CA THR A 50 2.95 13.97 -13.90
C THR A 50 3.10 12.73 -14.79
N PHE A 51 2.65 11.57 -14.32
CA PHE A 51 2.61 10.35 -15.12
C PHE A 51 1.44 10.40 -16.12
N ASP A 52 1.70 10.89 -17.33
CA ASP A 52 0.83 10.78 -18.49
C ASP A 52 0.90 9.37 -19.08
N GLN A 53 0.13 8.39 -18.58
CA GLN A 53 -0.26 7.21 -19.38
C GLN A 53 -1.64 6.66 -19.02
N VAL A 54 -2.65 7.11 -19.77
CA VAL A 54 -4.01 6.56 -19.77
C VAL A 54 -4.06 5.36 -20.72
N SER A 55 -4.51 4.21 -20.23
CA SER A 55 -4.77 3.02 -21.06
C SER A 55 -6.12 3.15 -21.77
N PRO A 56 -6.32 2.53 -22.95
CA PRO A 56 -7.55 2.71 -23.73
C PRO A 56 -8.77 2.09 -23.01
N ILE A 57 -9.73 2.94 -22.65
CA ILE A 57 -11.01 2.53 -22.05
C ILE A 57 -11.95 2.05 -23.17
N LYS A 58 -12.54 0.87 -23.00
CA LYS A 58 -13.49 0.26 -23.93
C LYS A 58 -14.75 1.13 -24.01
N LYS A 59 -15.15 1.46 -25.25
CA LYS A 59 -16.27 2.37 -25.58
C LYS A 59 -17.61 1.81 -25.04
N LEU A 60 -18.13 2.44 -23.99
CA LEU A 60 -19.47 2.22 -23.43
C LEU A 60 -20.23 3.56 -23.52
N GLU A 61 -21.53 3.51 -23.80
CA GLU A 61 -22.39 4.71 -23.81
C GLU A 61 -22.34 5.41 -22.44
N VAL A 62 -22.35 6.75 -22.47
CA VAL A 62 -22.13 7.61 -21.29
C VAL A 62 -23.39 7.66 -20.44
N GLU A 63 -23.36 7.05 -19.25
CA GLU A 63 -24.42 7.13 -18.26
C GLU A 63 -23.89 7.88 -17.02
N VAL A 64 -24.52 9.03 -16.71
CA VAL A 64 -24.06 9.91 -15.63
C VAL A 64 -24.38 9.34 -14.25
N ASP A 65 -25.28 8.38 -14.18
CA ASP A 65 -25.83 7.79 -12.96
C ASP A 65 -24.96 6.68 -12.34
N THR A 66 -24.01 6.14 -13.10
CA THR A 66 -23.23 4.97 -12.70
C THR A 66 -21.77 5.36 -12.45
N ILE A 67 -21.25 5.07 -11.25
CA ILE A 67 -19.83 5.31 -10.92
C ILE A 67 -19.03 4.02 -11.08
N ILE A 68 -17.92 4.05 -11.83
CA ILE A 68 -17.04 2.89 -12.05
C ILE A 68 -15.62 3.11 -11.49
N ASN A 69 -14.99 2.02 -11.03
CA ASN A 69 -13.59 1.99 -10.60
C ASN A 69 -12.65 1.76 -11.79
N ILE A 70 -11.68 2.66 -12.01
CA ILE A 70 -10.60 2.49 -13.00
C ILE A 70 -9.27 2.33 -12.25
N GLY A 71 -8.77 1.09 -12.15
CA GLY A 71 -7.53 0.79 -11.44
C GLY A 71 -6.48 0.05 -12.25
N LYS A 72 -5.20 0.33 -11.96
CA LYS A 72 -4.01 -0.38 -12.46
C LYS A 72 -3.24 -0.99 -11.28
N LYS A 73 -2.72 -2.21 -11.47
CA LYS A 73 -1.89 -2.96 -10.51
C LYS A 73 -0.41 -2.81 -10.86
N ILE A 74 0.46 -2.49 -9.89
CA ILE A 74 1.92 -2.43 -10.06
C ILE A 74 2.61 -3.47 -9.16
N TRP A 75 3.62 -4.17 -9.69
CA TRP A 75 4.33 -5.32 -9.10
C TRP A 75 5.55 -4.93 -8.25
N VAL A 76 6.00 -5.86 -7.39
CA VAL A 76 7.12 -5.68 -6.45
C VAL A 76 8.21 -6.73 -6.69
N ILE A 77 9.46 -6.36 -6.39
CA ILE A 77 10.64 -7.22 -6.46
C ILE A 77 11.34 -7.24 -5.10
N VAL A 78 11.67 -8.42 -4.56
CA VAL A 78 12.83 -8.65 -3.66
C VAL A 78 13.46 -10.03 -3.88
N GLU A 79 14.81 -10.09 -3.89
CA GLU A 79 15.63 -11.32 -3.98
C GLU A 79 16.73 -11.42 -2.90
N ALA A 80 17.05 -12.68 -2.57
CA ALA A 80 17.96 -13.30 -1.58
C ALA A 80 18.91 -12.46 -0.68
N GLY A 81 18.80 -12.69 0.63
CA GLY A 81 19.82 -12.34 1.65
C GLY A 81 19.59 -11.04 2.43
N ARG A 82 18.52 -10.30 2.13
CA ARG A 82 18.13 -9.03 2.74
C ARG A 82 16.65 -9.08 3.18
N PRO A 83 16.16 -8.14 4.02
CA PRO A 83 14.75 -8.10 4.42
C PRO A 83 13.82 -8.19 3.19
N VAL A 84 12.85 -9.10 3.26
CA VAL A 84 11.91 -9.31 2.15
C VAL A 84 10.81 -8.28 2.24
N VAL A 85 10.70 -7.43 1.22
CA VAL A 85 9.70 -6.36 1.07
C VAL A 85 8.79 -6.66 -0.11
N ASN A 86 7.48 -6.65 0.07
CA ASN A 86 6.51 -6.69 -1.03
C ASN A 86 5.49 -5.56 -0.83
N ILE A 87 5.24 -4.67 -1.80
CA ILE A 87 4.26 -3.57 -1.72
C ILE A 87 3.38 -3.48 -2.98
N GLU A 88 2.18 -4.08 -2.96
CA GLU A 88 1.26 -3.97 -4.09
C GLU A 88 0.46 -2.66 -4.03
N LEU A 89 0.44 -1.91 -5.14
CA LEU A 89 -0.33 -0.67 -5.26
C LEU A 89 -1.52 -0.83 -6.19
N ASN A 90 -2.64 -0.26 -5.77
CA ASN A 90 -3.85 -0.09 -6.57
C ASN A 90 -4.28 1.38 -6.51
N THR A 91 -4.80 1.88 -7.62
CA THR A 91 -5.42 3.21 -7.72
C THR A 91 -6.87 3.05 -8.13
N ALA A 92 -7.72 3.98 -7.74
CA ALA A 92 -9.10 4.04 -8.16
C ALA A 92 -9.51 5.44 -8.56
N SER A 93 -10.57 5.48 -9.34
CA SER A 93 -11.32 6.69 -9.67
C SER A 93 -12.80 6.40 -9.49
N ALA A 94 -13.55 7.38 -9.04
CA ALA A 94 -15.00 7.34 -8.91
C ALA A 94 -15.58 8.35 -9.90
N MET A 95 -15.75 7.93 -11.15
CA MET A 95 -16.20 8.76 -12.27
C MET A 95 -17.45 8.17 -12.93
N PRO A 96 -18.25 8.99 -13.65
CA PRO A 96 -19.40 8.51 -14.41
C PRO A 96 -19.04 7.45 -15.44
N SER A 97 -20.00 6.58 -15.74
CA SER A 97 -19.84 5.53 -16.73
C SER A 97 -19.80 6.10 -18.14
N GLY A 98 -19.10 5.40 -19.03
CA GLY A 98 -18.96 5.75 -20.45
C GLY A 98 -18.16 7.02 -20.78
N ILE A 99 -17.60 7.72 -19.78
CA ILE A 99 -16.61 8.78 -20.04
C ILE A 99 -15.41 8.18 -20.79
N SER A 100 -15.18 8.72 -21.99
CA SER A 100 -14.16 8.22 -22.91
C SER A 100 -12.94 9.14 -22.99
N ASN A 101 -13.05 10.36 -22.46
CA ASN A 101 -11.98 11.34 -22.41
C ASN A 101 -12.02 12.10 -21.08
N TRP A 102 -10.86 12.22 -20.42
CA TRP A 102 -10.70 12.96 -19.17
C TRP A 102 -11.11 14.44 -19.29
N GLN A 103 -11.02 15.04 -20.49
CA GLN A 103 -11.43 16.42 -20.77
C GLN A 103 -12.94 16.66 -20.61
N GLN A 104 -13.74 15.59 -20.53
CA GLN A 104 -15.18 15.68 -20.26
C GLN A 104 -15.47 16.01 -18.79
N LEU A 105 -14.50 15.84 -17.90
CA LEU A 105 -14.58 16.21 -16.49
C LEU A 105 -13.75 17.46 -16.23
N ALA A 106 -14.34 18.43 -15.55
CA ALA A 106 -13.70 19.70 -15.23
C ALA A 106 -13.90 20.07 -13.76
N GLY A 107 -13.32 21.19 -13.33
CA GLY A 107 -13.52 21.74 -11.98
C GLY A 107 -12.76 21.04 -10.85
N TRP A 108 -11.80 20.17 -11.20
CA TRP A 108 -10.91 19.50 -10.24
C TRP A 108 -10.22 20.50 -9.30
N LYS A 109 -10.11 20.09 -8.03
CA LYS A 109 -9.30 20.76 -7.01
C LYS A 109 -7.92 20.12 -6.94
N SER A 110 -6.96 20.84 -6.36
CA SER A 110 -5.62 20.29 -6.12
C SER A 110 -5.70 18.97 -5.33
N PRO A 111 -4.80 18.01 -5.61
CA PRO A 111 -4.75 16.76 -4.86
C PRO A 111 -4.65 17.02 -3.35
N ARG A 112 -5.36 16.22 -2.56
CA ARG A 112 -5.25 16.20 -1.11
C ARG A 112 -4.48 14.96 -0.69
N SER A 113 -3.65 15.10 0.34
CA SER A 113 -2.91 13.99 0.93
C SER A 113 -2.84 14.05 2.46
N SER A 114 -2.71 12.87 3.07
CA SER A 114 -2.33 12.68 4.48
C SER A 114 -1.26 11.59 4.57
N ILE A 115 -0.30 11.76 5.47
CA ILE A 115 0.83 10.83 5.64
C ILE A 115 0.68 10.10 6.97
N PHE A 116 0.88 8.79 6.94
CA PHE A 116 0.81 7.92 8.10
C PHE A 116 2.11 7.16 8.26
N ARG A 117 2.60 7.09 9.49
CA ARG A 117 3.79 6.32 9.86
C ARG A 117 3.39 5.17 10.76
N VAL A 118 3.88 3.98 10.42
CA VAL A 118 3.72 2.74 11.17
C VAL A 118 5.07 2.34 11.71
N SER A 119 5.17 2.15 13.02
CA SER A 119 6.41 1.74 13.68
C SER A 119 6.19 0.48 14.51
N TYR A 120 7.10 -0.48 14.35
CA TYR A 120 7.17 -1.69 15.16
C TYR A 120 8.47 -1.68 15.96
N SER A 121 8.38 -1.86 17.27
CA SER A 121 9.57 -2.05 18.13
C SER A 121 9.65 -3.48 18.68
N ASN A 122 10.88 -3.95 18.91
CA ASN A 122 11.11 -5.21 19.63
C ASN A 122 11.21 -5.01 21.15
N LEU A 123 11.45 -6.08 21.91
CA LEU A 123 11.55 -6.03 23.38
C LEU A 123 12.74 -5.20 23.91
N TYR A 124 13.67 -4.77 23.04
CA TYR A 124 14.73 -3.82 23.39
C TYR A 124 14.34 -2.36 23.11
N GLY A 125 13.12 -2.10 22.62
CA GLY A 125 12.67 -0.77 22.21
C GLY A 125 13.31 -0.29 20.89
N MET A 126 13.93 -1.18 20.11
CA MET A 126 14.50 -0.83 18.81
C MET A 126 13.43 -0.92 17.72
N ASN A 127 13.33 0.11 16.87
CA ASN A 127 12.48 0.06 15.69
C ASN A 127 12.99 -1.01 14.71
N VAL A 128 12.17 -2.05 14.49
CA VAL A 128 12.47 -3.16 13.60
C VAL A 128 11.73 -3.07 12.26
N VAL A 129 10.62 -2.33 12.23
CA VAL A 129 9.96 -1.91 10.99
C VAL A 129 9.52 -0.46 11.15
N ASP A 130 9.84 0.36 10.16
CA ASP A 130 9.36 1.74 10.04
C ASP A 130 8.80 1.94 8.64
N PHE A 131 7.49 2.07 8.52
CA PHE A 131 6.79 2.15 7.25
C PHE A 131 5.97 3.42 7.19
N THR A 132 6.29 4.31 6.23
CA THR A 132 5.50 5.52 5.99
C THR A 132 4.78 5.40 4.66
N TYR A 133 3.51 5.77 4.64
CA TYR A 133 2.71 5.84 3.42
C TYR A 133 1.84 7.09 3.38
N ARG A 134 1.44 7.47 2.17
CA ARG A 134 0.60 8.62 1.90
C ARG A 134 -0.70 8.15 1.26
N VAL A 135 -1.82 8.59 1.82
CA VAL A 135 -3.13 8.53 1.16
C VAL A 135 -3.24 9.77 0.29
N ILE A 136 -3.49 9.63 -1.01
CA ILE A 136 -3.59 10.74 -1.95
C ILE A 136 -4.78 10.56 -2.88
N PHE A 137 -5.47 11.66 -3.21
CA PHE A 137 -6.60 11.68 -4.13
C PHE A 137 -6.84 13.09 -4.68
N THR A 138 -7.41 13.17 -5.88
CA THR A 138 -7.87 14.41 -6.51
C THR A 138 -9.40 14.43 -6.53
N TYR A 139 -10.01 15.56 -6.21
CA TYR A 139 -11.45 15.66 -5.95
C TYR A 139 -12.09 16.88 -6.65
N GLY A 140 -13.42 16.97 -6.59
CA GLY A 140 -14.18 18.12 -7.10
C GLY A 140 -14.46 18.11 -8.60
N GLY A 141 -14.06 17.06 -9.32
CA GLY A 141 -14.38 16.90 -10.73
C GLY A 141 -15.90 16.87 -10.94
N ASN A 142 -16.38 17.49 -12.01
CA ASN A 142 -17.79 17.49 -12.39
C ASN A 142 -17.95 17.26 -13.90
N PHE A 143 -19.09 16.69 -14.28
CA PHE A 143 -19.48 16.50 -15.68
C PHE A 143 -20.56 17.53 -16.01
N ASN A 144 -20.27 18.50 -16.87
CA ASN A 144 -21.19 19.58 -17.24
C ASN A 144 -21.81 20.30 -16.01
N GLY A 145 -21.00 20.57 -14.98
CA GLY A 145 -21.45 21.24 -13.75
C GLY A 145 -22.19 20.34 -12.76
N LYS A 146 -22.30 19.03 -13.04
CA LYS A 146 -22.99 18.06 -12.18
C LYS A 146 -22.03 17.08 -11.53
N GLY A 147 -22.32 16.78 -10.27
CA GLY A 147 -21.61 15.80 -9.47
C GLY A 147 -20.27 16.28 -8.93
N HIS A 148 -19.74 15.47 -8.02
CA HIS A 148 -18.44 15.64 -7.41
C HIS A 148 -17.72 14.28 -7.44
N TYR A 149 -16.72 14.17 -8.31
CA TYR A 149 -16.01 12.93 -8.59
C TYR A 149 -14.62 12.92 -7.95
N VAL A 150 -14.07 11.73 -7.81
CA VAL A 150 -12.72 11.49 -7.29
C VAL A 150 -11.89 10.79 -8.37
N THR A 151 -10.63 11.18 -8.52
CA THR A 151 -9.67 10.52 -9.40
C THR A 151 -8.32 10.36 -8.72
N GLY A 152 -7.57 9.35 -9.13
CA GLY A 152 -6.23 9.08 -8.60
C GLY A 152 -6.21 8.80 -7.09
N ALA A 153 -7.30 8.26 -6.54
CA ALA A 153 -7.35 7.84 -5.14
C ALA A 153 -6.49 6.59 -4.96
N THR A 154 -5.43 6.71 -4.17
CA THR A 154 -4.51 5.61 -3.91
C THR A 154 -3.77 5.80 -2.59
N ILE A 155 -3.08 4.75 -2.17
CA ILE A 155 -2.15 4.76 -1.05
C ILE A 155 -0.77 4.45 -1.63
N VAL A 156 0.21 5.31 -1.39
CA VAL A 156 1.58 5.15 -1.90
C VAL A 156 2.59 5.07 -0.76
N PRO A 157 3.53 4.11 -0.80
CA PRO A 157 4.62 4.05 0.16
C PRO A 157 5.53 5.28 -0.02
N SER A 158 5.97 5.85 1.09
CA SER A 158 6.89 6.99 1.13
C SER A 158 8.28 6.58 1.63
N SER A 159 8.34 5.73 2.65
CA SER A 159 9.59 5.12 3.14
C SER A 159 9.33 3.77 3.77
N LEU A 160 10.35 2.91 3.79
CA LEU A 160 10.31 1.62 4.47
C LEU A 160 11.70 1.21 4.93
N ASP A 161 11.87 1.04 6.23
CA ASP A 161 13.04 0.44 6.86
C ASP A 161 12.63 -0.86 7.56
N VAL A 162 13.39 -1.93 7.32
CA VAL A 162 13.16 -3.25 7.93
C VAL A 162 14.48 -3.78 8.48
N ALA A 163 14.51 -4.06 9.77
CA ALA A 163 15.66 -4.62 10.44
C ALA A 163 15.89 -6.09 10.03
N TRP A 164 17.14 -6.54 10.19
CA TRP A 164 17.49 -7.92 9.87
C TRP A 164 16.65 -8.91 10.69
N GLY A 165 16.31 -10.06 10.10
CA GLY A 165 15.48 -11.08 10.76
C GLY A 165 13.97 -10.82 10.69
N PHE A 166 13.56 -9.69 10.08
CA PHE A 166 12.16 -9.34 9.83
C PHE A 166 11.83 -9.31 8.32
N THR A 167 10.54 -9.47 8.04
CA THR A 167 9.94 -9.41 6.70
C THR A 167 8.76 -8.46 6.74
N PHE A 168 8.53 -7.76 5.63
CA PHE A 168 7.44 -6.82 5.49
C PHE A 168 6.71 -7.07 4.17
N LYS A 169 5.38 -7.14 4.21
CA LYS A 169 4.55 -7.21 3.01
C LYS A 169 3.38 -6.25 3.18
N ALA A 170 3.12 -5.39 2.22
CA ALA A 170 1.96 -4.53 2.17
C ALA A 170 1.20 -4.70 0.85
N GLN A 171 -0.10 -4.48 0.89
CA GLN A 171 -1.00 -4.52 -0.24
C GLN A 171 -2.08 -3.47 -0.06
N VAL A 172 -2.25 -2.64 -1.08
CA VAL A 172 -3.33 -1.67 -1.16
C VAL A 172 -4.50 -2.30 -1.89
N GLU A 173 -5.70 -2.17 -1.34
CA GLU A 173 -6.94 -2.67 -1.91
C GLU A 173 -7.95 -1.54 -1.98
N ILE A 174 -8.80 -1.57 -3.00
CA ILE A 174 -9.87 -0.59 -3.16
C ILE A 174 -11.17 -1.38 -3.27
N PRO A 175 -11.76 -1.75 -2.12
CA PRO A 175 -12.87 -2.69 -2.08
C PRO A 175 -14.14 -2.12 -2.67
N THR A 176 -14.36 -0.80 -2.59
CA THR A 176 -15.66 -0.22 -2.92
C THR A 176 -15.53 1.21 -3.44
N VAL A 177 -16.34 1.48 -4.47
CA VAL A 177 -16.65 2.81 -4.98
C VAL A 177 -18.16 2.99 -4.90
N ILE A 178 -18.63 4.09 -4.32
CA ILE A 178 -20.05 4.35 -4.06
C ILE A 178 -20.47 5.76 -4.49
N ASN A 179 -21.76 5.96 -4.73
CA ASN A 179 -22.37 7.27 -4.82
C ASN A 179 -22.97 7.65 -3.46
N LEU A 180 -22.45 8.70 -2.82
CA LEU A 180 -22.96 9.29 -1.58
C LEU A 180 -24.06 10.35 -1.83
N GLY A 181 -24.16 10.82 -3.07
CA GLY A 181 -25.07 11.88 -3.48
C GLY A 181 -26.38 11.33 -4.04
N GLN A 182 -27.10 12.21 -4.75
CA GLN A 182 -28.29 11.83 -5.50
C GLN A 182 -27.90 11.41 -6.92
N VAL A 183 -28.81 10.81 -7.68
CA VAL A 183 -28.56 10.39 -9.07
C VAL A 183 -28.29 11.62 -9.96
N GLU A 184 -29.02 12.71 -9.74
CA GLU A 184 -28.90 13.94 -10.53
C GLU A 184 -27.66 14.77 -10.18
N ASN A 185 -27.11 14.55 -8.97
CA ASN A 185 -25.92 15.22 -8.47
C ASN A 185 -25.08 14.24 -7.63
N PRO A 186 -24.36 13.31 -8.28
CA PRO A 186 -23.65 12.23 -7.60
C PRO A 186 -22.43 12.74 -6.85
N ILE A 187 -22.09 12.09 -5.74
CA ILE A 187 -20.86 12.35 -4.99
C ILE A 187 -20.10 11.03 -4.92
N GLY A 188 -18.98 10.94 -5.62
CA GLY A 188 -18.13 9.76 -5.61
C GLY A 188 -17.46 9.57 -4.25
N GLY A 189 -17.59 8.38 -3.69
CA GLY A 189 -16.88 7.94 -2.48
C GLY A 189 -16.02 6.72 -2.78
N ILE A 190 -14.81 6.69 -2.22
CA ILE A 190 -13.86 5.59 -2.41
C ILE A 190 -13.35 5.14 -1.04
N GLN A 191 -13.49 3.84 -0.76
CA GLN A 191 -12.79 3.20 0.34
C GLN A 191 -11.48 2.60 -0.18
N MET A 192 -10.40 2.80 0.58
CA MET A 192 -9.08 2.23 0.33
C MET A 192 -8.58 1.56 1.61
N ASN A 193 -8.01 0.37 1.48
CA ASN A 193 -7.38 -0.34 2.57
C ASN A 193 -5.90 -0.49 2.25
N VAL A 194 -5.05 -0.36 3.26
CA VAL A 194 -3.67 -0.83 3.20
C VAL A 194 -3.54 -1.94 4.23
N ASN A 195 -3.33 -3.16 3.74
CA ASN A 195 -3.06 -4.34 4.54
C ASN A 195 -1.56 -4.55 4.57
N TRP A 196 -0.97 -4.82 5.73
CA TRP A 196 0.42 -5.23 5.79
C TRP A 196 0.65 -6.34 6.81
N VAL A 197 1.76 -7.04 6.61
CA VAL A 197 2.21 -8.18 7.38
C VAL A 197 3.65 -7.93 7.76
N VAL A 198 3.93 -7.98 9.06
CA VAL A 198 5.28 -8.00 9.62
C VAL A 198 5.54 -9.38 10.17
N GLY A 199 6.63 -10.02 9.76
CA GLY A 199 6.99 -11.36 10.23
C GLY A 199 8.45 -11.47 10.64
N SER A 200 8.72 -12.27 11.65
CA SER A 200 10.04 -12.82 11.99
C SER A 200 9.96 -14.35 11.98
N VAL A 201 11.07 -15.04 12.28
CA VAL A 201 11.06 -16.51 12.45
C VAL A 201 10.21 -16.98 13.64
N LEU A 202 9.84 -16.07 14.55
CA LEU A 202 9.07 -16.39 15.75
C LEU A 202 7.58 -16.07 15.62
N LYS A 203 7.23 -14.98 14.94
CA LYS A 203 5.87 -14.46 14.93
C LYS A 203 5.57 -13.72 13.64
N GLN A 204 4.32 -13.80 13.23
CA GLN A 204 3.74 -12.98 12.17
C GLN A 204 2.61 -12.14 12.74
N SER A 205 2.55 -10.88 12.33
CA SER A 205 1.49 -9.92 12.66
C SER A 205 0.93 -9.37 11.36
N GLN A 206 -0.40 -9.31 11.26
CA GLN A 206 -1.10 -8.70 10.15
C GLN A 206 -1.92 -7.52 10.66
N THR A 207 -1.89 -6.41 9.95
CA THR A 207 -2.58 -5.18 10.30
C THR A 207 -3.20 -4.59 9.05
N ARG A 208 -4.32 -3.88 9.23
CA ARG A 208 -5.01 -3.16 8.17
C ARG A 208 -5.32 -1.76 8.68
N ALA A 209 -5.08 -0.76 7.84
CA ALA A 209 -5.65 0.57 8.01
C ALA A 209 -6.61 0.85 6.85
N SER A 210 -7.72 1.48 7.18
CA SER A 210 -8.83 1.72 6.24
C SER A 210 -9.08 3.22 6.12
N TYR A 211 -9.25 3.71 4.90
CA TYR A 211 -9.46 5.11 4.57
C TYR A 211 -10.66 5.29 3.67
N PHE A 212 -11.38 6.38 3.87
CA PHE A 212 -12.47 6.80 3.02
C PHE A 212 -12.24 8.22 2.52
N VAL A 213 -12.41 8.43 1.21
CA VAL A 213 -12.32 9.73 0.56
C VAL A 213 -13.55 10.00 -0.29
N ASP A 214 -13.90 11.29 -0.47
CA ASP A 214 -15.05 11.67 -1.30
C ASP A 214 -14.76 12.82 -2.28
N GLY A 215 -15.69 13.02 -3.21
CA GLY A 215 -15.62 14.04 -4.25
C GLY A 215 -15.70 15.48 -3.72
N LEU A 216 -16.07 15.66 -2.45
CA LEU A 216 -16.08 16.97 -1.77
C LEU A 216 -14.74 17.28 -1.10
N GLY A 217 -13.83 16.31 -1.05
CA GLY A 217 -12.48 16.45 -0.52
C GLY A 217 -12.32 15.94 0.91
N ALA A 218 -13.31 15.24 1.48
CA ALA A 218 -13.17 14.62 2.78
C ALA A 218 -12.17 13.46 2.73
N LEU A 219 -11.35 13.33 3.79
CA LEU A 219 -10.53 12.15 4.06
C LEU A 219 -10.81 11.74 5.50
N LYS A 220 -11.14 10.47 5.70
CA LYS A 220 -11.39 9.89 7.02
C LYS A 220 -10.67 8.55 7.17
N GLN A 221 -9.92 8.38 8.27
CA GLN A 221 -9.48 7.07 8.71
C GLN A 221 -10.66 6.35 9.40
N LEU A 222 -10.89 5.10 9.03
CA LEU A 222 -11.98 4.28 9.58
C LEU A 222 -11.48 3.40 10.73
N ASP A 223 -10.32 2.78 10.55
CA ASP A 223 -9.70 1.83 11.48
C ASP A 223 -8.18 2.09 11.58
#